data_AF-A0A1A8Q3K8-F1
#
_entry.id   AF-A0A1A8Q3K8-F1
#
_cell.length_a   1.000
_cell.length_b   1.000
_cell.length_c   1.000
_cell.angle_alpha   90.00
_cell.angle_beta   90.00
_cell.angle_gamma   90.00
#
_symmetry.space_group_name_H-M   'P 1'
#
loop_
_entity.id
_entity.type
_entity.pdbx_description
1 polymer ?
#
loop_
_entity_poly.entity_id
_entity_poly.type
_entity_poly.pdbx_seq_one_letter_code
_entity_poly.pdbx_strand_id
1 'polypeptide(L)'
;MTMTPLLILLGAVLCSQSVSAEVLPPADFNIQGMVGRWYLVGIASNSEWFTSRRATMKMGRAMLDLTADGDLEISYDSLRSDGTCLKKNKLA
;
A
#
# COMPACT_ATOMS: atom_id res chain seq x y z
N MET A 1 -43.48 -3.51 -20.28
CA MET A 1 -42.01 -3.54 -20.43
C MET A 1 -41.41 -2.47 -19.52
N THR A 2 -41.03 -2.81 -18.28
CA THR A 2 -40.49 -1.85 -17.29
C THR A 2 -39.24 -2.38 -16.56
N MET A 3 -38.57 -3.40 -17.11
CA MET A 3 -37.38 -4.02 -16.49
C MET A 3 -36.07 -3.26 -16.71
N THR A 4 -36.02 -2.33 -17.67
CA THR A 4 -34.79 -1.63 -18.08
C THR A 4 -34.21 -0.69 -17.01
N PRO A 5 -34.98 0.17 -16.32
CA PRO A 5 -34.40 1.11 -15.35
C PRO A 5 -33.90 0.40 -14.09
N LEU A 6 -34.58 -0.67 -13.66
CA LEU A 6 -34.17 -1.44 -12.48
C LEU A 6 -32.82 -2.15 -12.72
N LEU A 7 -32.62 -2.73 -13.90
CA LEU A 7 -31.35 -3.38 -14.26
C LEU A 7 -30.19 -2.39 -14.35
N ILE A 8 -30.43 -1.18 -14.86
CA ILE A 8 -29.42 -0.11 -14.92
C ILE A 8 -29.02 0.34 -13.52
N LEU A 9 -30.01 0.54 -12.63
CA LEU A 9 -29.75 0.93 -11.24
C LEU A 9 -28.98 -0.16 -10.49
N LEU A 10 -29.35 -1.43 -10.69
CA LEU A 10 -28.67 -2.57 -10.09
C LEU A 10 -27.21 -2.68 -10.57
N GLY A 11 -26.98 -2.49 -11.87
CA GLY A 11 -25.63 -2.47 -12.45
C GLY A 11 -24.78 -1.33 -11.90
N ALA A 12 -25.32 -0.13 -11.75
CA ALA A 12 -24.62 1.00 -11.16
C ALA A 12 -24.27 0.77 -9.68
N VAL A 13 -25.19 0.19 -8.90
CA VAL A 13 -24.94 -0.18 -7.49
C VAL A 13 -23.84 -1.23 -7.39
N LEU A 14 -23.86 -2.26 -8.23
CA LEU A 14 -22.81 -3.28 -8.27
C LEU A 14 -21.44 -2.69 -8.65
N CYS A 15 -21.38 -1.75 -9.59
CA CYS A 15 -20.15 -1.02 -9.95
C CYS A 15 -19.66 -0.07 -8.86
N SER A 16 -20.56 0.39 -7.98
CA SER A 16 -20.21 1.25 -6.84
C SER A 16 -19.70 0.47 -5.63
N GLN A 17 -19.83 -0.86 -5.61
CA GLN A 17 -19.16 -1.70 -4.63
C GLN A 17 -17.68 -1.76 -5.00
N SER A 18 -16.89 -0.84 -4.44
CA SER A 18 -15.45 -1.02 -4.38
C SER A 18 -15.18 -2.37 -3.71
N VAL A 19 -14.43 -3.24 -4.38
CA VAL A 19 -13.87 -4.43 -3.72
C VAL A 19 -12.82 -3.93 -2.74
N SER A 20 -13.28 -3.56 -1.54
CA SER A 20 -12.42 -3.33 -0.40
C SER A 20 -12.34 -4.66 0.34
N ALA A 21 -11.20 -5.32 0.24
CA ALA A 21 -10.91 -6.44 1.13
C ALA A 21 -10.55 -5.83 2.48
N GLU A 22 -11.39 -6.02 3.48
CA GLU A 22 -11.02 -5.69 4.85
C GLU A 22 -9.99 -6.72 5.33
N VAL A 23 -8.76 -6.25 5.59
CA VAL A 23 -7.66 -7.09 6.07
C VAL A 23 -7.42 -6.74 7.53
N LEU A 24 -7.69 -7.69 8.41
CA LEU A 24 -7.43 -7.53 9.84
C LEU A 24 -5.97 -7.88 10.15
N PRO A 25 -5.35 -7.21 11.14
CA PRO A 25 -4.06 -7.66 11.68
C PRO A 25 -4.16 -9.10 12.22
N PRO A 26 -3.04 -9.83 12.25
CA PRO A 26 -2.99 -11.13 12.92
C PRO A 26 -3.37 -11.00 14.40
N ALA A 27 -3.84 -12.11 15.00
CA ALA A 27 -4.09 -12.17 16.43
C ALA A 27 -2.83 -11.74 17.21
N ASP A 28 -3.04 -11.04 18.32
CA ASP A 28 -1.97 -10.54 19.20
C ASP A 28 -0.95 -9.61 18.50
N PHE A 29 -1.36 -8.91 17.44
CA PHE A 29 -0.52 -7.92 16.77
C PHE A 29 0.02 -6.88 17.76
N ASN A 30 1.35 -6.83 17.88
CA ASN A 30 2.05 -5.86 18.71
C ASN A 30 2.76 -4.83 17.82
N ILE A 31 2.23 -3.62 17.77
CA ILE A 31 2.79 -2.52 16.97
C ILE A 31 4.23 -2.17 17.38
N GLN A 32 4.57 -2.31 18.67
CA GLN A 32 5.93 -2.08 19.15
C GLN A 32 6.93 -3.09 18.58
N GLY A 33 6.46 -4.31 18.29
CA GLY A 33 7.27 -5.35 17.63
C GLY A 33 7.62 -5.03 16.17
N MET A 34 6.98 -4.03 15.57
CA MET A 34 7.25 -3.59 14.20
C MET A 34 8.37 -2.56 14.10
N VAL A 35 8.79 -1.96 15.23
CA VAL A 35 9.83 -0.92 15.25
C VAL A 35 11.16 -1.48 14.76
N GLY A 36 11.83 -0.71 13.90
CA GLY A 36 13.16 -1.02 13.41
C GLY A 36 13.25 -1.10 11.88
N ARG A 37 14.25 -1.85 11.41
CA ARG A 37 14.60 -1.92 9.99
C ARG A 37 13.87 -3.06 9.29
N TRP A 38 13.24 -2.72 8.17
CA TRP A 38 12.58 -3.65 7.26
C TRP A 38 13.14 -3.55 5.84
N TYR A 39 13.05 -4.64 5.08
CA TYR A 39 13.45 -4.70 3.68
C TYR A 39 12.23 -5.01 2.81
N LEU A 40 12.03 -4.21 1.76
CA LEU A 40 10.90 -4.37 0.86
C LEU A 40 11.23 -5.46 -0.19
N VAL A 41 10.88 -6.71 0.13
CA VAL A 41 11.22 -7.89 -0.67
C VAL A 41 10.29 -8.13 -1.87
N GLY A 42 9.06 -7.63 -1.82
CA GLY A 42 8.07 -7.84 -2.87
C GLY A 42 6.87 -6.91 -2.75
N ILE A 43 6.22 -6.63 -3.88
CA ILE A 43 5.00 -5.82 -3.97
C ILE A 43 4.07 -6.46 -5.00
N ALA A 44 2.78 -6.53 -4.67
CA ALA A 44 1.71 -6.84 -5.60
C ALA A 44 0.72 -5.66 -5.60
N SER A 45 0.42 -5.13 -6.78
CA SER A 45 -0.50 -4.00 -6.94
C SER A 45 -1.17 -4.06 -8.32
N ASN A 46 -2.42 -3.62 -8.40
CA ASN A 46 -3.15 -3.39 -9.66
C ASN A 46 -2.90 -1.99 -10.24
N SER A 47 -2.05 -1.17 -9.61
CA SER A 47 -1.70 0.16 -10.10
C SER A 47 -0.77 0.08 -11.32
N GLU A 48 -1.22 0.66 -12.43
CA GLU A 48 -0.44 0.80 -13.68
C GLU A 48 0.94 1.45 -13.47
N TRP A 49 1.04 2.36 -12.50
CA TRP A 49 2.31 3.02 -12.19
C TRP A 49 3.33 2.03 -11.61
N PHE A 50 2.89 1.13 -10.73
CA PHE A 50 3.77 0.12 -10.13
C PHE A 50 4.08 -1.00 -11.12
N THR A 51 3.11 -1.46 -11.90
CA THR A 51 3.32 -2.50 -12.92
C THR A 51 4.33 -2.05 -13.97
N SER A 52 4.20 -0.82 -14.49
CA SER A 52 5.12 -0.26 -15.49
C SER A 52 6.55 -0.02 -14.97
N ARG A 53 6.75 0.11 -13.66
CA ARG A 53 8.05 0.42 -13.05
C ARG A 53 8.70 -0.76 -12.33
N ARG A 54 8.01 -1.88 -12.18
CA ARG A 54 8.49 -3.07 -11.45
C ARG A 54 9.91 -3.48 -11.83
N ALA A 55 10.25 -3.46 -13.12
CA ALA A 55 11.56 -3.88 -13.62
C ALA A 55 12.72 -2.94 -13.22
N THR A 56 12.43 -1.66 -12.96
CA THR A 56 13.43 -0.65 -12.62
C THR A 56 13.48 -0.35 -11.13
N MET A 57 12.50 -0.83 -10.35
CA MET A 57 12.50 -0.70 -8.90
C MET A 57 13.65 -1.50 -8.29
N LYS A 58 14.47 -0.81 -7.50
CA LYS A 58 15.48 -1.44 -6.64
C LYS A 58 14.87 -1.72 -5.27
N MET A 59 15.37 -2.76 -4.61
CA MET A 59 14.97 -3.07 -3.23
C MET A 59 15.20 -1.84 -2.36
N GLY A 60 14.16 -1.46 -1.62
CA GLY A 60 14.23 -0.40 -0.64
C GLY A 60 14.27 -0.96 0.78
N ARG A 61 14.76 -0.12 1.67
CA ARG A 61 14.72 -0.33 3.11
C ARG A 61 13.68 0.63 3.70
N ALA A 62 12.92 0.15 4.68
CA ALA A 62 12.06 0.98 5.50
C ALA A 62 12.60 1.02 6.94
N MET A 63 12.51 2.19 7.57
CA MET A 63 12.64 2.32 9.03
C MET A 63 11.26 2.68 9.58
N LEU A 64 10.82 1.88 10.56
CA LEU A 64 9.56 2.04 11.26
C LEU A 64 9.84 2.53 12.67
N ASP A 65 9.26 3.66 13.03
CA ASP A 65 9.35 4.26 14.36
C ASP A 65 7.94 4.54 14.89
N LEU A 66 7.78 4.56 16.22
CA LEU A 66 6.52 4.95 16.84
C LEU A 66 6.43 6.47 16.94
N THR A 67 5.26 7.02 16.59
CA THR A 67 4.94 8.42 16.86
C THR A 67 4.58 8.59 18.34
N ALA A 68 4.55 9.85 18.81
CA ALA A 68 4.12 10.17 20.17
C ALA A 68 2.68 9.70 20.48
N ASP A 69 1.84 9.64 19.45
CA ASP A 69 0.43 9.26 19.55
C ASP A 69 0.23 7.73 19.40
N GLY A 70 1.32 6.97 19.18
CA GLY A 70 1.30 5.52 19.09
C GLY A 70 1.10 4.96 17.68
N ASP A 71 1.12 5.80 16.64
CA ASP A 71 1.13 5.37 15.24
C ASP A 71 2.53 4.96 14.78
N LEU A 72 2.64 4.48 13.53
CA LEU A 72 3.92 4.20 12.88
C LEU A 72 4.30 5.31 11.91
N GLU A 73 5.46 5.92 12.11
CA GLU A 73 6.15 6.71 11.09
C GLU A 73 7.03 5.79 10.25
N ILE A 74 6.86 5.86 8.93
CA ILE A 74 7.63 5.06 7.98
C ILE A 74 8.50 6.00 7.15
N SER A 75 9.81 5.75 7.18
CA SER A 75 10.75 6.32 6.21
C SER A 75 11.28 5.22 5.30
N TYR A 76 11.57 5.57 4.05
CA TYR A 76 12.02 4.64 3.02
C TYR A 76 13.22 5.20 2.30
N ASP A 77 14.16 4.31 1.99
CA ASP A 77 15.27 4.60 1.12
C ASP A 77 15.50 3.51 0.08
N SER A 78 15.90 3.89 -1.11
CA SER A 78 16.26 2.96 -2.17
C SER A 78 17.30 3.54 -3.11
N LEU A 79 18.03 2.67 -3.78
CA LEU A 79 18.99 3.08 -4.81
C LEU A 79 18.25 3.52 -6.09
N ARG A 80 18.60 4.69 -6.62
CA ARG A 80 18.20 5.11 -7.97
C ARG A 80 19.09 4.46 -9.03
N SER A 81 18.66 4.55 -10.29
CA SER A 81 19.44 4.04 -11.42
C SER A 81 20.81 4.72 -11.59
N ASP A 82 20.93 5.97 -11.14
CA ASP A 82 22.18 6.76 -11.17
C ASP A 82 23.11 6.48 -9.97
N GLY A 83 22.76 5.53 -9.10
CA GLY A 83 23.53 5.19 -7.91
C GLY A 83 23.30 6.12 -6.71
N THR A 84 22.49 7.17 -6.84
CA THR A 84 22.13 8.03 -5.72
C THR A 84 21.05 7.39 -4.84
N CYS A 85 20.99 7.79 -3.57
CA CYS A 85 19.97 7.34 -2.65
C CYS A 85 18.72 8.21 -2.76
N LEU A 86 17.60 7.61 -3.14
CA LEU A 86 16.27 8.20 -2.95
C LEU A 86 15.89 8.01 -1.48
N LYS A 87 15.50 9.08 -0.79
CA LYS A 87 14.88 9.03 0.53
C LYS A 87 13.48 9.62 0.47
N LYS A 88 12.53 8.95 1.11
CA LYS A 88 11.19 9.45 1.38
C LYS A 88 10.95 9.34 2.88
N ASN A 89 10.72 10.47 3.51
CA ASN A 89 10.32 10.53 4.91
C ASN A 89 8.79 10.67 4.96
N LYS A 90 8.15 10.12 5.99
CA LYS A 90 6.69 10.24 6.20
C LYS A 90 5.89 9.71 5.03
N LEU A 91 5.92 8.40 4.83
CA LEU A 91 5.02 7.72 3.90
C LEU A 91 3.63 7.65 4.52
N ALA A 92 2.93 8.77 4.51
CA ALA A 92 1.52 8.91 4.84
C ALA A 92 0.90 9.96 3.92
#